data_AF-A0A060C3V1-F1
#
_entry.id   AF-A0A060C3V1-F1
#
_cell.length_a   1.000
_cell.length_b   1.000
_cell.length_c   1.000
_cell.angle_alpha   90.00
_cell.angle_beta   90.00
_cell.angle_gamma   90.00
#
_symmetry.space_group_name_H-M   'P 1'
#
loop_
_entity.id
_entity.type
_entity.pdbx_description
1 polymer ?
#
loop_
_entity_poly.entity_id
_entity_poly.type
_entity_poly.pdbx_seq_one_letter_code
_entity_poly.pdbx_strand_id
1 'polypeptide(L)'
;SQAGGIAWTLDEATGQYYYHAFLASQPDLNWRNPEVRAAMHDVLRFWLDRGVDGFRVDVLWHLAKDPGFRDDPANPNYRDSEPPFMRVLPQYSADHADMIEIATGLRRVLD
;
A
#
# COMPACT_ATOMS: atom_id res chain seq x y z
N SER A 1 -4.70 -6.62 -8.52
CA SER A 1 -3.31 -6.60 -8.03
C SER A 1 -2.39 -6.09 -9.14
N GLN A 2 -1.34 -5.35 -8.77
CA GLN A 2 -0.25 -4.93 -9.68
C GLN A 2 0.53 -6.13 -10.24
N ALA A 3 0.49 -7.29 -9.59
CA ALA A 3 1.06 -8.54 -10.10
C ALA A 3 0.13 -9.26 -11.11
N GLY A 4 -1.03 -8.68 -11.44
CA GLY A 4 -2.09 -9.32 -12.20
C GLY A 4 -3.03 -10.15 -11.33
N GLY A 5 -4.30 -10.25 -11.74
CA GLY A 5 -5.33 -10.96 -11.00
C GLY A 5 -5.94 -10.17 -9.82
N ILE A 6 -6.66 -10.89 -8.96
CA ILE A 6 -7.41 -10.33 -7.83
C ILE A 6 -6.46 -9.81 -6.73
N ALA A 7 -6.84 -8.74 -6.04
CA ALA A 7 -6.06 -8.13 -4.94
C ALA A 7 -6.51 -8.58 -3.54
N TRP A 8 -7.46 -9.51 -3.49
CA TRP A 8 -8.01 -10.05 -2.26
C TRP A 8 -7.86 -11.57 -2.28
N THR A 9 -7.28 -12.11 -1.23
CA THR A 9 -7.12 -13.56 -1.05
C THR A 9 -7.86 -13.98 0.21
N LEU A 10 -8.63 -15.07 0.14
CA LEU A 10 -9.29 -15.66 1.29
C LEU A 10 -8.25 -16.35 2.17
N ASP A 11 -8.18 -15.99 3.43
CA ASP A 11 -7.49 -16.77 4.45
C ASP A 11 -8.48 -17.77 5.07
N GLU A 12 -8.25 -19.05 4.82
CA GLU A 12 -9.16 -20.11 5.28
C GLU A 12 -9.23 -20.21 6.82
N ALA A 13 -8.15 -19.86 7.51
CA ALA A 13 -8.09 -19.96 8.97
C ALA A 13 -8.99 -18.95 9.67
N THR A 14 -9.08 -17.73 9.12
CA THR A 14 -9.96 -16.66 9.65
C THR A 14 -11.32 -16.62 8.96
N GLY A 15 -11.46 -17.22 7.77
CA GLY A 15 -12.66 -17.12 6.93
C GLY A 15 -12.86 -15.70 6.35
N GLN A 16 -11.80 -14.89 6.31
CA GLN A 16 -11.84 -13.50 5.86
C GLN A 16 -10.88 -13.28 4.70
N TYR A 17 -11.21 -12.30 3.85
CA TYR A 17 -10.28 -11.85 2.82
C TYR A 17 -9.29 -10.85 3.40
N TYR A 18 -8.03 -10.97 2.99
CA TYR A 18 -7.01 -9.94 3.20
C TYR A 18 -6.60 -9.32 1.87
N TYR A 19 -6.19 -8.05 1.93
CA TYR A 19 -5.77 -7.29 0.75
C TYR A 19 -4.27 -7.41 0.51
N HIS A 20 -3.89 -7.48 -0.76
CA HIS A 20 -2.50 -7.35 -1.22
C HIS A 20 -2.45 -6.56 -2.53
N ALA A 21 -1.67 -5.47 -2.57
CA ALA A 21 -1.50 -4.67 -3.77
C ALA A 21 -0.70 -5.44 -4.85
N PHE A 22 0.20 -6.33 -4.40
CA PHE A 22 1.09 -7.13 -5.24
C PHE A 22 0.78 -8.62 -5.10
N LEU A 23 1.74 -9.46 -4.69
CA LEU A 23 1.53 -10.90 -4.56
C LEU A 23 0.68 -11.25 -3.33
N ALA A 24 -0.04 -12.37 -3.36
CA ALA A 24 -0.78 -12.85 -2.19
C ALA A 24 0.12 -13.08 -0.96
N SER A 25 1.38 -13.48 -1.19
CA SER A 25 2.40 -13.60 -0.14
C SER A 25 2.92 -12.26 0.42
N GLN A 26 2.39 -11.13 -0.05
CA GLN A 26 2.75 -9.77 0.36
C GLN A 26 1.50 -9.04 0.87
N PRO A 27 0.90 -9.47 2.00
CA PRO A 27 -0.26 -8.80 2.55
C PRO A 27 0.08 -7.36 2.94
N ASP A 28 -0.80 -6.43 2.59
CA ASP A 28 -0.55 -5.01 2.87
C ASP A 28 -0.83 -4.69 4.34
N LEU A 29 0.04 -3.91 4.95
CA LEU A 29 -0.18 -3.38 6.29
C LEU A 29 -1.30 -2.33 6.29
N ASN A 30 -2.11 -2.33 7.35
CA ASN A 30 -3.12 -1.29 7.58
C ASN A 30 -2.50 -0.06 8.24
N TRP A 31 -2.11 0.93 7.44
CA TRP A 31 -1.52 2.18 7.92
C TRP A 31 -2.49 3.10 8.68
N ARG A 32 -3.78 2.79 8.78
CA ARG A 32 -4.69 3.50 9.71
C ARG A 32 -4.55 3.01 11.15
N ASN A 33 -3.92 1.85 11.36
CA ASN A 33 -3.61 1.39 12.70
C ASN A 33 -2.42 2.20 13.26
N PRO A 34 -2.58 2.95 14.37
CA PRO A 34 -1.48 3.72 14.95
C PRO A 34 -0.30 2.86 15.41
N GLU A 35 -0.54 1.60 15.79
CA GLU A 35 0.54 0.68 16.18
C GLU A 35 1.42 0.29 14.99
N VAL A 36 0.83 0.12 13.80
CA VAL A 36 1.59 -0.11 12.56
C VAL A 36 2.47 1.09 12.25
N ARG A 37 1.93 2.32 12.37
CA ARG A 37 2.72 3.54 12.15
C ARG A 37 3.89 3.62 13.12
N ALA A 38 3.64 3.39 14.41
CA ALA A 38 4.67 3.39 15.45
C ALA A 38 5.77 2.35 15.15
N ALA A 39 5.38 1.12 14.84
CA ALA A 39 6.32 0.04 14.51
C ALA A 39 7.17 0.38 13.27
N MET A 40 6.57 0.96 12.23
CA MET A 40 7.32 1.38 11.04
C MET A 40 8.28 2.54 11.33
N HIS A 41 7.90 3.49 12.21
CA HIS A 41 8.83 4.52 12.68
C HIS A 41 10.02 3.93 13.42
N ASP A 42 9.81 2.88 14.24
CA ASP A 42 10.91 2.19 14.92
C ASP A 42 11.83 1.45 13.95
N VAL A 43 11.29 0.90 12.86
CA VAL A 43 12.12 0.34 11.76
C VAL A 43 13.02 1.41 11.15
N LEU A 44 12.51 2.63 10.93
CA LEU A 44 13.33 3.74 10.44
C LEU A 44 14.44 4.11 11.44
N ARG A 45 14.09 4.28 12.73
CA ARG A 45 15.05 4.58 13.80
C ARG A 45 16.15 3.52 13.91
N PHE A 46 15.78 2.24 13.85
CA PHE A 46 16.72 1.13 13.92
C PHE A 46 17.86 1.24 12.89
N TRP A 47 17.55 1.68 11.66
CA TRP A 47 18.53 1.86 10.60
C TRP A 47 19.28 3.20 10.71
N LEU A 48 18.62 4.26 11.15
CA LEU A 48 19.27 5.56 11.43
C LEU A 48 20.31 5.44 12.55
N ASP A 49 20.00 4.71 13.62
CA ASP A 49 20.92 4.42 14.73
C ASP A 49 22.19 3.66 14.29
N ARG A 50 22.16 3.07 13.09
CA ARG A 50 23.29 2.36 12.46
C ARG A 50 24.05 3.21 11.45
N GLY A 51 23.68 4.48 11.30
CA GLY A 51 24.39 5.45 10.46
C GLY A 51 23.96 5.47 9.00
N VAL A 52 22.75 5.02 8.66
CA VAL A 52 22.19 5.24 7.32
C VAL A 52 21.80 6.72 7.17
N ASP A 53 22.18 7.37 6.06
CA ASP A 53 21.93 8.81 5.83
C ASP A 53 20.53 9.14 5.29
N GLY A 54 19.74 8.13 4.90
CA GLY A 54 18.39 8.35 4.40
C GLY A 54 17.73 7.12 3.78
N PHE A 55 16.49 7.28 3.33
CA PHE A 55 15.68 6.19 2.79
C PHE A 55 15.09 6.52 1.43
N ARG A 56 15.00 5.50 0.58
CA ARG A 56 14.08 5.45 -0.55
C ARG A 56 12.83 4.71 -0.11
N VAL A 57 11.69 5.39 -0.09
CA VAL A 57 10.40 4.78 0.27
C VAL A 57 9.75 4.20 -0.98
N ASP A 58 9.72 2.88 -1.07
CA ASP A 58 9.06 2.18 -2.18
C ASP A 58 7.54 2.28 -2.07
N VAL A 59 6.86 2.30 -3.23
CA VAL A 59 5.39 2.19 -3.34
C VAL A 59 4.58 3.07 -2.37
N LEU A 60 5.10 4.26 -2.03
CA LEU A 60 4.46 5.18 -1.09
C LEU A 60 2.99 5.44 -1.50
N TRP A 61 2.75 5.69 -2.78
CA TRP A 61 1.42 5.91 -3.35
C TRP A 61 0.40 4.78 -3.09
N HIS A 62 0.84 3.57 -2.70
CA HIS A 62 -0.02 2.44 -2.40
C HIS A 62 -0.29 2.19 -0.90
N LEU A 63 0.29 2.94 0.06
CA LEU A 63 0.15 2.57 1.48
C LEU A 63 -1.28 2.76 2.03
N ALA A 64 -2.09 3.63 1.43
CA ALA A 64 -3.46 3.89 1.84
C ALA A 64 -4.46 3.71 0.69
N LYS A 65 -5.60 3.10 1.01
CA LYS A 65 -6.72 2.82 0.09
C LYS A 65 -7.96 3.54 0.61
N ASP A 66 -8.95 3.69 -0.25
CA ASP A 66 -10.30 4.11 0.12
C ASP A 66 -10.86 3.24 1.27
N PRO A 67 -11.32 3.83 2.39
CA PRO A 67 -11.86 3.07 3.51
C PRO A 67 -13.20 2.40 3.20
N GLY A 68 -13.90 2.86 2.16
CA GLY A 68 -15.14 2.25 1.68
C GLY A 68 -14.91 1.06 0.74
N PHE A 69 -13.65 0.77 0.37
CA PHE A 69 -13.27 -0.29 -0.57
C PHE A 69 -14.10 -0.25 -1.88
N ARG A 70 -14.37 0.95 -2.40
CA ARG A 70 -15.11 1.12 -3.64
C ARG A 70 -14.34 0.56 -4.83
N ASP A 71 -15.08 0.06 -5.82
CA ASP A 71 -14.51 -0.45 -7.05
C ASP A 71 -13.83 0.67 -7.85
N ASP A 72 -12.60 0.41 -8.27
CA ASP A 72 -11.90 1.25 -9.23
C ASP A 72 -12.64 1.25 -10.57
N PRO A 73 -12.81 2.42 -11.22
CA PRO A 73 -13.50 2.48 -12.51
C PRO A 73 -12.65 1.79 -13.60
N ALA A 74 -13.33 1.21 -14.58
CA ALA A 74 -12.68 0.66 -15.76
C ALA A 74 -11.88 1.74 -16.51
N ASN A 75 -10.71 1.37 -17.01
CA ASN A 75 -9.87 2.24 -17.83
C ASN A 75 -10.37 2.22 -19.29
N PRO A 76 -10.93 3.34 -19.81
CA PRO A 76 -11.47 3.38 -21.17
C PRO A 76 -10.40 3.25 -22.26
N ASN A 77 -9.12 3.43 -21.91
CA ASN A 77 -7.99 3.35 -22.83
C ASN A 77 -7.24 2.02 -22.76
N TYR A 78 -7.74 1.03 -22.00
CA TYR A 78 -7.10 -0.27 -21.89
C TYR A 78 -7.05 -1.01 -23.23
N ARG A 79 -5.93 -1.69 -23.50
CA ARG A 79 -5.73 -2.56 -24.66
C ARG A 79 -5.32 -3.94 -24.17
N ASP A 80 -5.75 -5.00 -24.84
CA ASP A 80 -5.43 -6.36 -24.40
C ASP A 80 -3.93 -6.70 -24.42
N SER A 81 -3.11 -5.91 -25.12
CA SER A 81 -1.64 -6.00 -25.05
C SER A 81 -1.04 -5.44 -23.76
N GLU A 82 -1.81 -4.66 -22.99
CA GLU A 82 -1.35 -4.02 -21.75
C GLU A 82 -1.46 -4.97 -20.55
N PRO A 83 -0.59 -4.81 -19.55
CA PRO A 83 -0.68 -5.56 -18.30
C PRO A 83 -2.07 -5.50 -17.67
N PRO A 84 -2.59 -6.62 -17.11
CA PRO A 84 -3.96 -6.68 -16.60
C PRO A 84 -4.30 -5.65 -15.52
N PHE A 85 -3.32 -5.20 -14.72
CA PHE A 85 -3.55 -4.18 -13.69
C PHE A 85 -3.97 -2.83 -14.28
N MET A 86 -3.69 -2.56 -15.56
CA MET A 86 -4.10 -1.34 -16.26
C MET A 86 -5.57 -1.36 -16.72
N ARG A 87 -6.32 -2.45 -16.48
CA ARG A 87 -7.75 -2.55 -16.83
C ARG A 87 -8.63 -1.58 -16.05
N VAL A 88 -8.15 -1.12 -14.90
CA VAL A 88 -8.86 -0.16 -14.04
C VAL A 88 -7.97 1.06 -13.76
N LEU A 89 -8.58 2.20 -13.48
CA LEU A 89 -7.86 3.39 -13.01
C LEU A 89 -7.78 3.31 -11.49
N PRO A 90 -6.58 3.42 -10.86
CA PRO A 90 -6.41 3.21 -9.42
C PRO A 90 -6.87 4.44 -8.62
N GLN A 91 -8.16 4.77 -8.71
CA GLN A 91 -8.77 5.95 -8.09
C GLN A 91 -9.01 5.77 -6.59
N TYR A 92 -9.33 4.54 -6.17
CA TYR A 92 -9.64 4.18 -4.79
C TYR A 92 -8.59 3.25 -4.19
N SER A 93 -7.89 2.45 -5.02
CA SER A 93 -6.86 1.52 -4.54
C SER A 93 -5.48 2.15 -4.34
N ALA A 94 -5.28 3.41 -4.73
CA ALA A 94 -4.01 4.12 -4.57
C ALA A 94 -4.19 5.64 -4.41
N ASP A 95 -3.10 6.33 -4.08
CA ASP A 95 -3.00 7.79 -3.94
C ASP A 95 -4.06 8.43 -3.02
N HIS A 96 -4.51 7.70 -2.00
CA HIS A 96 -5.47 8.20 -1.03
C HIS A 96 -4.87 9.33 -0.17
N ALA A 97 -5.67 10.33 0.21
CA ALA A 97 -5.21 11.53 0.94
C ALA A 97 -4.48 11.24 2.28
N ASP A 98 -4.86 10.17 2.98
CA ASP A 98 -4.18 9.67 4.20
C ASP A 98 -2.67 9.46 4.01
N MET A 99 -2.21 9.29 2.77
CA MET A 99 -0.79 9.20 2.43
C MET A 99 0.02 10.40 2.90
N ILE A 100 -0.57 11.60 2.91
CA ILE A 100 0.11 12.82 3.34
C ILE A 100 0.50 12.71 4.82
N GLU A 101 -0.41 12.20 5.65
CA GLU A 101 -0.16 12.02 7.08
C GLU A 101 0.92 10.97 7.32
N ILE A 102 0.86 9.84 6.59
CA ILE A 102 1.86 8.78 6.65
C ILE A 102 3.24 9.31 6.25
N ALA A 103 3.35 9.97 5.10
CA ALA A 103 4.61 10.52 4.59
C ALA A 103 5.19 11.58 5.54
N THR A 104 4.34 12.44 6.10
CA THR A 104 4.76 13.44 7.09
C THR A 104 5.24 12.76 8.38
N GLY A 105 4.58 11.69 8.82
CA GLY A 105 5.00 10.88 9.95
C GLY A 105 6.39 10.28 9.76
N LEU A 106 6.65 9.67 8.59
CA LEU A 106 7.97 9.16 8.22
C LEU A 106 9.02 10.28 8.22
N ARG A 107 8.72 11.45 7.64
CA ARG A 107 9.66 12.59 7.61
C ARG A 107 10.05 13.06 9.00
N ARG A 108 9.10 13.15 9.94
CA ARG A 108 9.36 13.58 11.33
C ARG A 108 10.31 12.66 12.10
N VAL A 109 10.48 11.41 11.67
CA VAL A 109 11.47 10.50 12.28
C VAL A 109 12.91 10.91 11.93
N LEU A 110 13.10 11.62 10.81
CA LEU A 110 14.39 12.09 10.31
C LEU A 110 14.69 13.55 10.69
N ASP A 111 13.81 14.21 11.44
CA ASP A 111 14.02 15.55 11.99
C ASP A 111 14.68 15.45 13.37
#